data_AF-A0A2I1G9T0-F1
#
_entry.id   AF-A0A2I1G9T0-F1
#
_cell.length_a   1.000
_cell.length_b   1.000
_cell.length_c   1.000
_cell.angle_alpha   90.00
_cell.angle_beta   90.00
_cell.angle_gamma   90.00
#
_symmetry.space_group_name_H-M   'P 1'
#
loop_
_entity.id
_entity.type
_entity.pdbx_description
1 polymer ?
#
loop_
_entity_poly.entity_id
_entity_poly.type
_entity_poly.pdbx_seq_one_letter_code
_entity_poly.pdbx_strand_id
1 'polypeptide(L)'
;MMRDSEAFVRRAVMELMTCLIVERECGTILLDDRNAEIMNPKIMDKIMDDPDFYVRINGCQFLASVWDHCEQDRLNYGQKKTKHNKDISGNSLLIGQDSSWFYWLDGDKLLVAAAEDSSRLVRSEVLAILKRLKHYLERIIPYRELPTIRGLLPSPFATIISCSQIPHKQLIDESTSLKQKYYNFYQNICMIDFERLEATIDVEHLYKEALENVTTKMMTETDMIEDENDDYAMDCYF
;
A
#
# COMPACT_ATOMS: atom_id res chain seq x y z
N MET A 1 21.21 6.94 4.65
CA MET A 1 20.22 7.93 4.20
C MET A 1 18.83 7.65 4.79
N MET A 2 18.20 6.50 4.56
CA MET A 2 16.92 6.14 5.24
C MET A 2 17.02 5.92 6.76
N ARG A 3 18.24 5.93 7.31
CA ARG A 3 18.53 5.83 8.75
C ARG A 3 19.03 7.16 9.33
N ASP A 4 18.91 8.24 8.57
CA ASP A 4 19.29 9.57 9.03
C ASP A 4 18.37 9.99 10.18
N SER A 5 18.90 10.74 11.15
CA SER A 5 18.11 11.27 12.27
C SER A 5 17.09 12.29 11.80
N GLU A 6 17.41 13.01 10.72
CA GLU A 6 16.61 14.12 10.23
C GLU A 6 15.45 13.66 9.33
N ALA A 7 14.23 14.01 9.74
CA ALA A 7 13.03 13.66 8.99
C ALA A 7 13.04 14.25 7.57
N PHE A 8 13.53 15.48 7.38
CA PHE A 8 13.58 16.09 6.05
C PHE A 8 14.50 15.34 5.09
N VAL A 9 15.61 14.76 5.58
CA VAL A 9 16.51 13.92 4.77
C VAL A 9 15.79 12.65 4.36
N ARG A 10 15.10 11.99 5.31
CA ARG A 10 14.34 10.77 5.01
C ARG A 10 13.22 11.02 4.00
N ARG A 11 12.47 12.13 4.16
CA ARG A 11 11.44 12.55 3.19
C ARG A 11 12.01 12.75 1.79
N ALA A 12 13.08 13.53 1.67
CA ALA A 12 13.72 13.84 0.38
C ALA A 12 14.25 12.57 -0.31
N VAL A 13 14.77 11.61 0.45
CA VAL A 13 15.25 10.34 -0.10
C VAL A 13 14.07 9.50 -0.63
N MET A 14 12.93 9.47 0.07
CA MET A 14 11.74 8.77 -0.42
C MET A 14 11.14 9.42 -1.66
N GLU A 15 11.12 10.75 -1.72
CA GLU A 15 10.69 11.48 -2.92
C GLU A 15 11.61 11.16 -4.10
N LEU A 16 12.93 11.19 -3.89
CA LEU A 16 13.90 10.81 -4.91
C LEU A 16 13.68 9.36 -5.39
N MET A 17 13.53 8.41 -4.47
CA MET A 17 13.27 7.01 -4.83
C MET A 17 11.98 6.84 -5.62
N THR A 18 10.92 7.55 -5.24
CA THR A 18 9.64 7.55 -5.95
C THR A 18 9.81 8.11 -7.36
N CYS A 19 10.48 9.25 -7.51
CA CYS A 19 10.80 9.84 -8.82
C CYS A 19 11.61 8.88 -9.70
N LEU A 20 12.60 8.18 -9.14
CA LEU A 20 13.38 7.19 -9.89
C LEU A 20 12.54 6.01 -10.37
N ILE A 21 11.52 5.58 -9.64
CA ILE A 21 10.62 4.49 -10.08
C ILE A 21 9.67 4.95 -11.18
N VAL A 22 9.14 6.16 -11.05
CA VAL A 22 8.29 6.78 -12.08
C VAL A 22 9.07 6.92 -13.39
N GLU A 23 10.35 7.28 -13.31
CA GLU A 23 11.27 7.25 -14.44
C GLU A 23 11.70 5.81 -14.80
N ARG A 24 10.97 5.19 -15.73
CA ARG A 24 11.05 3.75 -16.03
C ARG A 24 12.46 3.16 -16.12
N GLU A 25 13.37 3.80 -16.85
CA GLU A 25 14.74 3.29 -17.03
C GLU A 25 15.49 3.20 -15.69
N CYS A 26 15.26 4.17 -14.81
CA CYS A 26 15.81 4.20 -13.46
C CYS A 26 15.10 3.20 -12.55
N GLY A 27 13.78 3.04 -12.70
CA GLY A 27 12.99 2.08 -11.92
C GLY A 27 13.44 0.64 -12.11
N THR A 28 13.69 0.23 -13.35
CA THR A 28 14.21 -1.13 -13.64
C THR A 28 15.60 -1.36 -13.03
N ILE A 29 16.45 -0.34 -12.96
CA ILE A 29 17.77 -0.43 -12.32
C ILE A 29 17.60 -0.48 -10.79
N LEU A 30 16.76 0.38 -10.23
CA LEU A 30 16.54 0.46 -8.79
C LEU A 30 15.93 -0.82 -8.23
N LEU A 31 15.01 -1.44 -8.98
CA LEU A 31 14.33 -2.70 -8.65
C LEU A 31 15.05 -3.93 -9.22
N ASP A 32 16.38 -3.87 -9.30
CA ASP A 32 17.22 -5.02 -9.61
C ASP A 32 17.58 -5.78 -8.32
N ASP A 33 17.68 -7.11 -8.36
CA ASP A 33 18.01 -7.93 -7.18
C ASP A 33 19.32 -7.51 -6.50
N ARG A 34 20.27 -6.96 -7.27
CA ARG A 34 21.54 -6.44 -6.75
C ARG A 34 21.34 -5.25 -5.80
N ASN A 35 20.21 -4.58 -5.89
CA ASN A 35 19.83 -3.42 -5.08
C ASN A 35 18.85 -3.76 -3.96
N ALA A 36 18.55 -5.05 -3.71
CA ALA A 36 17.69 -5.49 -2.61
C ALA A 36 18.21 -5.08 -1.21
N GLU A 37 19.50 -4.75 -1.07
CA GLU A 37 20.02 -4.19 0.18
C GLU A 37 19.60 -2.73 0.41
N ILE A 38 19.33 -1.99 -0.67
CA ILE A 38 18.91 -0.58 -0.65
C ILE A 38 17.44 -0.46 -0.25
N MET A 39 16.60 -1.34 -0.78
CA MET A 39 15.18 -1.41 -0.46
C MET A 39 14.77 -2.86 -0.23
N ASN A 40 14.23 -3.15 0.96
CA ASN A 40 13.77 -4.46 1.39
C ASN A 40 12.64 -4.33 2.43
N PRO A 41 11.96 -5.42 2.79
CA PRO A 41 10.83 -5.37 3.74
C PRO A 41 11.16 -4.70 5.05
N LYS A 42 12.34 -4.98 5.62
CA LYS A 42 12.75 -4.38 6.90
C LYS A 42 12.97 -2.88 6.82
N ILE A 43 13.37 -2.38 5.64
CA ILE A 43 13.49 -0.94 5.40
C ILE A 43 12.10 -0.34 5.22
N MET A 44 11.24 -1.01 4.46
CA MET A 44 9.86 -0.56 4.22
C MET A 44 9.05 -0.50 5.53
N ASP A 45 9.13 -1.51 6.38
CA ASP A 45 8.51 -1.52 7.72
C ASP A 45 8.91 -0.28 8.52
N LYS A 46 10.20 0.08 8.52
CA LYS A 46 10.70 1.26 9.24
C LYS A 46 10.20 2.57 8.64
N ILE A 47 10.01 2.64 7.34
CA ILE A 47 9.45 3.80 6.66
C ILE A 47 7.97 3.95 7.02
N MET A 48 7.24 2.83 7.06
CA MET A 48 5.81 2.81 7.39
C MET A 48 5.55 2.98 8.89
N ASP A 49 6.55 2.83 9.75
CA ASP A 49 6.51 3.12 11.19
C ASP A 49 7.31 4.40 11.56
N ASP A 50 7.68 5.22 10.57
CA ASP A 50 8.45 6.44 10.83
C ASP A 50 7.63 7.40 11.70
N PRO A 51 8.21 8.06 12.72
CA PRO A 51 7.48 9.05 13.53
C PRO A 51 6.91 10.19 12.68
N ASP A 52 7.56 10.50 11.56
CA ASP A 52 7.16 11.55 10.65
C ASP A 52 6.11 11.07 9.65
N PHE A 53 4.90 11.63 9.74
CA PHE A 53 3.81 11.20 8.88
C PHE A 53 4.02 11.52 7.39
N TYR A 54 4.86 12.50 7.02
CA TYR A 54 5.20 12.72 5.61
C TYR A 54 6.15 11.64 5.07
N VAL A 55 7.02 11.09 5.91
CA VAL A 55 7.83 9.92 5.52
C VAL A 55 6.91 8.72 5.27
N ARG A 56 5.90 8.49 6.12
CA ARG A 56 4.90 7.41 5.92
C ARG A 56 4.05 7.61 4.66
N ILE A 57 3.62 8.85 4.39
CA ILE A 57 2.94 9.22 3.13
C ILE A 57 3.81 8.87 1.93
N ASN A 58 5.08 9.30 1.93
CA ASN A 58 5.99 9.02 0.83
C ASN A 58 6.28 7.51 0.70
N GLY A 59 6.24 6.76 1.81
CA GLY A 59 6.28 5.30 1.81
C GLY A 59 5.08 4.66 1.08
N CYS A 60 3.87 5.14 1.36
CA CYS A 60 2.66 4.70 0.65
C CYS A 60 2.74 5.00 -0.85
N GLN A 61 3.17 6.22 -1.20
CA GLN A 61 3.34 6.65 -2.59
C GLN A 61 4.39 5.83 -3.32
N PHE A 62 5.53 5.56 -2.68
CA PHE A 62 6.57 4.70 -3.21
C PHE A 62 6.04 3.29 -3.54
N LEU A 63 5.33 2.65 -2.61
CA LEU A 63 4.72 1.34 -2.83
C LEU A 63 3.71 1.35 -3.99
N ALA A 64 2.92 2.42 -4.10
CA ALA A 64 1.99 2.61 -5.21
C ALA A 64 2.74 2.77 -6.56
N SER A 65 3.86 3.50 -6.58
CA SER A 65 4.71 3.63 -7.77
C SER A 65 5.39 2.31 -8.15
N VAL A 66 5.84 1.52 -7.17
CA VAL A 66 6.37 0.16 -7.41
C VAL A 66 5.32 -0.71 -8.08
N TRP A 67 4.08 -0.70 -7.59
CA TRP A 67 2.96 -1.41 -8.21
C TRP A 67 2.79 -0.99 -9.67
N ASP A 68 2.64 0.31 -9.91
CA ASP A 68 2.38 0.84 -11.25
C ASP A 68 3.51 0.52 -12.24
N HIS A 69 4.77 0.63 -11.80
CA HIS A 69 5.94 0.27 -12.58
C HIS A 69 5.90 -1.21 -13.00
N CYS A 70 5.67 -2.11 -12.03
CA CYS A 70 5.63 -3.53 -12.30
C CYS A 70 4.47 -3.94 -13.21
N GLU A 71 3.29 -3.34 -13.04
CA GLU A 71 2.13 -3.61 -13.90
C GLU A 71 2.34 -3.15 -15.34
N GLN A 72 2.96 -1.98 -15.53
CA GLN A 72 3.30 -1.49 -16.85
C GLN A 72 4.33 -2.39 -17.54
N ASP A 73 5.34 -2.86 -16.82
CA ASP A 73 6.32 -3.80 -17.36
C ASP A 73 5.68 -5.13 -17.77
N ARG A 74 4.77 -5.67 -16.95
CA ARG A 74 3.98 -6.88 -17.28
C ARG A 74 3.18 -6.72 -18.57
N LEU A 75 2.48 -5.60 -18.75
CA LEU A 75 1.74 -5.31 -19.98
C LEU A 75 2.65 -5.21 -21.21
N ASN A 76 3.83 -4.61 -21.06
CA ASN A 76 4.79 -4.43 -22.14
C ASN A 76 5.51 -5.73 -22.54
N TYR A 77 5.85 -6.59 -21.57
CA TYR A 77 6.43 -7.91 -21.83
C TYR A 77 5.45 -8.85 -22.54
N GLY A 78 4.15 -8.75 -22.23
CA GLY A 78 3.09 -9.47 -22.94
C GLY A 78 3.04 -9.16 -24.44
N GLN A 79 3.40 -7.94 -24.84
CA GLN A 79 3.44 -7.53 -26.26
C GLN A 79 4.71 -7.99 -26.98
N LYS A 80 5.86 -8.02 -26.30
CA LYS A 80 7.17 -8.40 -26.91
C LYS A 80 7.31 -9.90 -27.18
N LYS A 81 6.52 -10.79 -26.56
CA LYS A 81 6.52 -12.24 -26.86
C LYS A 81 6.11 -12.60 -28.30
N THR A 82 5.65 -11.65 -29.11
CA THR A 82 5.43 -11.86 -30.55
C THR A 82 6.68 -11.67 -31.42
N LYS A 83 7.80 -11.15 -30.90
CA LYS A 83 9.06 -10.98 -31.66
C LYS A 83 10.30 -11.16 -30.77
N HIS A 84 11.00 -12.28 -31.01
CA HIS A 84 12.40 -12.60 -30.66
C HIS A 84 12.79 -13.05 -29.23
N ASN A 85 13.28 -14.31 -29.22
CA ASN A 85 14.45 -14.87 -28.51
C ASN A 85 14.60 -14.74 -26.99
N LYS A 86 14.28 -15.87 -26.33
CA LYS A 86 15.23 -16.71 -25.58
C LYS A 86 16.70 -16.24 -25.72
N ASP A 87 17.28 -15.70 -24.66
CA ASP A 87 18.69 -15.88 -24.26
C ASP A 87 19.11 -14.78 -23.26
N ILE A 88 18.65 -14.89 -22.00
CA ILE A 88 19.46 -14.51 -20.84
C ILE A 88 19.22 -15.57 -19.77
N SER A 89 20.09 -16.57 -19.76
CA SER A 89 20.25 -17.52 -18.67
C SER A 89 21.19 -16.89 -17.64
N GLY A 90 20.71 -16.73 -16.41
CA GLY A 90 21.51 -16.43 -15.24
C GLY A 90 20.60 -16.47 -14.03
N ASN A 91 20.94 -17.29 -13.03
CA ASN A 91 20.22 -17.48 -11.77
C ASN A 91 20.13 -16.17 -10.94
N SER A 92 19.37 -15.19 -11.39
CA SER A 92 18.92 -14.06 -10.58
C SER A 92 17.73 -14.55 -9.76
N LEU A 93 17.72 -14.27 -8.46
CA LEU A 93 16.53 -14.48 -7.62
C LEU A 93 15.33 -13.87 -8.37
N LEU A 94 14.23 -14.59 -8.54
CA LEU A 94 13.14 -14.20 -9.43
C LEU A 94 12.27 -13.03 -8.89
N ILE A 95 12.86 -11.98 -8.30
CA ILE A 95 12.11 -10.79 -7.88
C ILE A 95 11.73 -9.93 -9.11
N GLY A 96 12.35 -10.19 -10.27
CA GLY A 96 12.29 -9.29 -11.42
C GLY A 96 11.28 -9.53 -12.54
N GLN A 97 10.29 -10.46 -12.45
CA GLN A 97 9.46 -10.75 -13.65
C GLN A 97 7.97 -10.41 -13.65
N ASP A 98 7.28 -10.19 -12.54
CA ASP A 98 5.87 -9.75 -12.56
C ASP A 98 5.48 -9.27 -11.16
N SER A 99 5.22 -7.97 -10.94
CA SER A 99 4.69 -7.35 -9.68
C SER A 99 5.26 -7.83 -8.34
N SER A 100 6.38 -8.54 -8.39
CA SER A 100 6.86 -9.29 -7.26
C SER A 100 7.54 -8.38 -6.26
N TRP A 101 8.17 -7.28 -6.72
CA TRP A 101 8.74 -6.26 -5.85
C TRP A 101 7.70 -5.65 -4.91
N PHE A 102 6.49 -5.36 -5.40
CA PHE A 102 5.42 -4.85 -4.55
C PHE A 102 5.09 -5.82 -3.42
N TYR A 103 4.85 -7.10 -3.75
CA TYR A 103 4.53 -8.11 -2.75
C TYR A 103 5.73 -8.54 -1.90
N TRP A 104 6.93 -8.46 -2.46
CA TRP A 104 8.17 -8.80 -1.78
C TRP A 104 8.44 -7.76 -0.69
N LEU A 105 8.18 -6.47 -0.97
CA LEU A 105 8.21 -5.37 -0.01
C LEU A 105 7.01 -5.36 0.97
N ASP A 106 6.18 -6.41 0.97
CA ASP A 106 4.94 -6.49 1.76
C ASP A 106 3.96 -5.31 1.48
N GLY A 107 4.01 -4.74 0.27
CA GLY A 107 3.22 -3.56 -0.09
C GLY A 107 1.72 -3.77 0.05
N ASP A 108 1.22 -4.97 -0.20
CA ASP A 108 -0.19 -5.34 -0.02
C ASP A 108 -0.61 -5.21 1.45
N LYS A 109 0.22 -5.70 2.37
CA LYS A 109 -0.06 -5.65 3.81
C LYS A 109 0.13 -4.25 4.36
N LEU A 110 1.20 -3.57 3.96
CA LEU A 110 1.55 -2.25 4.47
C LEU A 110 0.54 -1.18 4.04
N LEU A 111 0.06 -1.22 2.79
CA LEU A 111 -0.99 -0.31 2.35
C LEU A 111 -2.34 -0.59 3.05
N VAL A 112 -2.69 -1.85 3.29
CA VAL A 112 -3.91 -2.18 4.06
C VAL A 112 -3.77 -1.70 5.51
N ALA A 113 -2.63 -1.94 6.15
CA ALA A 113 -2.38 -1.51 7.53
C ALA A 113 -2.40 0.02 7.68
N ALA A 114 -1.87 0.75 6.70
CA ALA A 114 -1.88 2.22 6.70
C ALA A 114 -3.30 2.82 6.67
N ALA A 115 -4.33 2.06 6.29
CA ALA A 115 -5.73 2.50 6.40
C ALA A 115 -6.15 2.78 7.85
N GLU A 116 -5.46 2.19 8.83
CA GLU A 116 -5.68 2.39 10.26
C GLU A 116 -4.62 3.31 10.90
N ASP A 117 -3.83 4.04 10.10
CA ASP A 117 -2.77 4.92 10.62
C ASP A 117 -3.32 6.01 11.56
N SER A 118 -2.58 6.29 12.63
CA SER A 118 -2.91 7.35 13.59
C SER A 118 -3.04 8.74 12.93
N SER A 119 -2.25 9.00 11.89
CA SER A 119 -2.28 10.25 11.13
C SER A 119 -3.40 10.25 10.11
N ARG A 120 -4.27 11.24 10.23
CA ARG A 120 -5.33 11.53 9.26
C ARG A 120 -4.79 11.73 7.84
N LEU A 121 -3.62 12.35 7.70
CA LEU A 121 -3.03 12.64 6.39
C LEU A 121 -2.54 11.37 5.71
N VAL A 122 -1.98 10.41 6.47
CA VAL A 122 -1.61 9.10 5.95
C VAL A 122 -2.85 8.32 5.52
N ARG A 123 -3.90 8.31 6.36
CA ARG A 123 -5.20 7.70 6.03
C ARG A 123 -5.82 8.30 4.76
N SER A 124 -5.72 9.62 4.58
CA SER A 124 -6.18 10.31 3.37
C SER A 124 -5.44 9.84 2.11
N GLU A 125 -4.12 9.74 2.19
CA GLU A 125 -3.30 9.32 1.06
C GLU A 125 -3.60 7.86 0.67
N VAL A 126 -3.61 6.97 1.67
CA VAL A 126 -3.80 5.54 1.42
C VAL A 126 -5.22 5.23 0.94
N LEU A 127 -6.24 5.97 1.38
CA LEU A 127 -7.60 5.86 0.85
C LEU A 127 -7.63 6.06 -0.66
N ALA A 128 -6.95 7.11 -1.16
CA ALA A 128 -6.88 7.40 -2.59
C ALA A 128 -6.16 6.28 -3.36
N ILE A 129 -5.03 5.79 -2.82
CA ILE A 129 -4.26 4.68 -3.40
C ILE A 129 -5.10 3.41 -3.46
N LEU A 130 -5.73 3.00 -2.34
CA LEU A 130 -6.50 1.77 -2.25
C LEU A 130 -7.76 1.79 -3.12
N LYS A 131 -8.48 2.92 -3.21
CA LYS A 131 -9.62 3.07 -4.14
C LYS A 131 -9.16 2.84 -5.60
N ARG A 132 -8.02 3.41 -5.99
CA ARG A 132 -7.43 3.24 -7.33
C ARG A 132 -7.03 1.79 -7.60
N LEU A 133 -6.33 1.16 -6.66
CA LEU A 133 -5.88 -0.24 -6.78
C LEU A 133 -7.05 -1.22 -6.79
N LYS A 134 -8.08 -1.00 -5.95
CA LYS A 134 -9.32 -1.79 -5.97
C LYS A 134 -9.96 -1.77 -7.35
N HIS A 135 -10.14 -0.58 -7.92
CA HIS A 135 -10.72 -0.42 -9.25
C HIS A 135 -9.90 -1.14 -10.34
N TYR A 136 -8.56 -1.08 -10.24
CA TYR A 136 -7.67 -1.80 -11.14
C TYR A 136 -7.84 -3.32 -11.03
N LEU A 137 -7.84 -3.85 -9.80
CA LEU A 137 -7.96 -5.28 -9.51
C LEU A 137 -9.32 -5.85 -9.94
N GLU A 138 -10.42 -5.11 -9.76
CA GLU A 138 -11.76 -5.48 -10.23
C GLU A 138 -11.83 -5.72 -11.73
N ARG A 139 -11.01 -5.00 -12.50
CA ARG A 139 -10.96 -5.15 -13.96
C ARG A 139 -10.14 -6.36 -14.40
N ILE A 140 -9.21 -6.82 -13.57
CA ILE A 140 -8.24 -7.86 -13.91
C ILE A 140 -8.63 -9.22 -13.35
N ILE A 141 -9.37 -9.26 -12.25
CA ILE A 141 -9.91 -10.48 -11.67
C ILE A 141 -11.30 -10.71 -12.28
N PRO A 142 -11.45 -11.57 -13.32
CA PRO A 142 -12.77 -11.86 -13.85
C PRO A 142 -13.60 -12.57 -12.78
N TYR A 143 -14.85 -12.13 -12.59
CA TYR A 143 -15.85 -12.71 -11.69
C TYR A 143 -16.05 -14.26 -11.82
N ARG A 144 -15.50 -14.90 -12.86
CA ARG A 144 -15.60 -16.34 -13.13
C ARG A 144 -14.43 -17.19 -12.62
N GLU A 145 -13.33 -16.60 -12.15
CA GLU A 145 -12.17 -17.34 -11.62
C GLU A 145 -12.08 -17.26 -10.08
N LEU A 146 -13.20 -16.97 -9.39
CA LEU A 146 -13.26 -17.14 -7.93
C LEU A 146 -13.06 -18.63 -7.61
N PRO A 147 -12.06 -19.00 -6.78
CA PRO A 147 -12.00 -20.35 -6.26
C PRO A 147 -13.25 -20.54 -5.41
N THR A 148 -14.22 -21.29 -5.95
CA THR A 148 -15.31 -21.82 -5.15
C THR A 148 -14.64 -22.63 -4.05
N ILE A 149 -14.76 -22.20 -2.80
CA ILE A 149 -14.44 -23.02 -1.64
C ILE A 149 -15.25 -24.30 -1.81
N ARG A 150 -14.60 -25.35 -2.32
CA ARG A 150 -15.24 -26.58 -2.75
C ARG A 150 -15.51 -27.43 -1.51
N GLY A 151 -16.54 -27.06 -0.78
CA GLY A 151 -17.13 -27.84 0.29
C GLY A 151 -18.64 -27.65 0.23
N LEU A 152 -19.36 -28.70 -0.16
CA LEU A 152 -20.82 -28.87 -0.08
C LEU A 152 -21.67 -28.18 -1.15
N LEU A 153 -21.72 -28.76 -2.37
CA LEU A 153 -22.97 -29.05 -3.11
C LEU A 153 -22.64 -29.65 -4.49
N PRO A 154 -23.29 -30.77 -4.90
CA PRO A 154 -23.09 -31.32 -6.24
C PRO A 154 -24.03 -30.62 -7.23
N SER A 155 -23.48 -30.09 -8.33
CA SER A 155 -24.27 -29.62 -9.48
C SER A 155 -23.82 -30.36 -10.76
N PRO A 156 -24.75 -30.76 -11.65
CA PRO A 156 -24.59 -31.95 -12.50
C PRO A 156 -24.21 -31.63 -13.96
N PHE A 157 -23.24 -30.73 -14.19
CA PHE A 157 -22.74 -30.48 -15.55
C PHE A 157 -21.21 -30.42 -15.57
N ALA A 158 -20.58 -31.59 -15.45
CA ALA A 158 -19.18 -31.78 -15.79
C ALA A 158 -19.07 -32.25 -17.24
N THR A 159 -18.88 -31.32 -18.17
CA THR A 159 -18.40 -31.68 -19.52
C THR A 159 -16.87 -31.67 -19.49
N ILE A 160 -16.32 -32.87 -19.56
CA ILE A 160 -14.90 -33.20 -19.64
C ILE A 160 -14.34 -32.58 -20.92
N ILE A 161 -13.34 -31.71 -20.81
CA ILE A 161 -12.38 -31.47 -21.89
C ILE A 161 -11.03 -31.95 -21.38
N SER A 162 -10.69 -33.17 -21.81
CA SER A 162 -9.35 -33.73 -21.77
C SER A 162 -8.50 -33.00 -22.80
N CYS A 163 -7.43 -32.34 -22.36
CA CYS A 163 -6.27 -32.09 -23.21
C CYS A 163 -5.01 -32.65 -22.53
N SER A 164 -4.40 -33.56 -23.28
CA SER A 164 -3.24 -34.39 -23.01
C SER A 164 -1.96 -33.62 -22.66
N GLN A 165 -1.28 -34.14 -21.63
CA GLN A 165 0.17 -34.24 -21.42
C GLN A 165 1.11 -33.25 -22.16
N ILE A 166 1.63 -32.28 -21.41
CA ILE A 166 2.91 -31.61 -21.67
C ILE A 166 3.65 -31.52 -20.32
N PRO A 167 4.96 -31.86 -20.21
CA PRO A 167 5.68 -31.76 -18.94
C PRO A 167 6.08 -30.29 -18.69
N HIS A 168 5.14 -29.49 -18.17
CA HIS A 168 5.37 -28.11 -17.71
C HIS A 168 5.17 -28.03 -16.19
N LYS A 169 6.15 -28.52 -15.41
CA LYS A 169 6.01 -28.58 -13.94
C LYS A 169 6.63 -27.40 -13.17
N GLN A 170 7.09 -26.34 -13.84
CA GLN A 170 7.73 -25.18 -13.17
C GLN A 170 7.14 -23.80 -13.51
N LEU A 171 6.54 -23.58 -14.69
CA LEU A 171 5.94 -22.28 -15.06
C LEU A 171 4.49 -22.08 -14.58
N ILE A 172 3.81 -23.18 -14.20
CA ILE A 172 2.42 -23.16 -13.75
C ILE A 172 2.32 -22.68 -12.29
N ASP A 173 3.40 -22.80 -11.51
CA ASP A 173 3.40 -22.57 -10.06
C ASP A 173 3.47 -21.07 -9.70
N GLU A 174 4.32 -20.30 -10.36
CA GLU A 174 4.52 -18.86 -10.06
C GLU A 174 3.38 -17.97 -10.59
N SER A 175 2.86 -18.25 -11.79
CA SER A 175 1.73 -17.50 -12.35
C SER A 175 0.43 -17.71 -11.57
N THR A 176 0.25 -18.92 -11.04
CA THR A 176 -0.88 -19.26 -10.14
C THR A 176 -0.70 -18.61 -8.77
N SER A 177 0.54 -18.54 -8.26
CA SER A 177 0.88 -17.82 -7.03
C SER A 177 0.58 -16.32 -7.13
N LEU A 178 0.92 -15.67 -8.25
CA LEU A 178 0.72 -14.23 -8.40
C LEU A 178 -0.76 -13.84 -8.54
N LYS A 179 -1.54 -14.58 -9.33
CA LYS A 179 -3.00 -14.40 -9.38
C LYS A 179 -3.63 -14.55 -7.99
N GLN A 180 -3.16 -15.51 -7.21
CA GLN A 180 -3.62 -15.69 -5.83
C GLN A 180 -3.26 -14.49 -4.95
N LYS A 181 -2.05 -13.92 -5.09
CA LYS A 181 -1.66 -12.69 -4.37
C LYS A 181 -2.57 -11.50 -4.72
N TYR A 182 -2.91 -11.32 -6.01
CA TYR A 182 -3.81 -10.25 -6.45
C TYR A 182 -5.20 -10.44 -5.86
N TYR A 183 -5.69 -11.68 -5.85
CA TYR A 183 -6.97 -12.02 -5.26
C TYR A 183 -7.00 -11.77 -3.75
N ASN A 184 -5.97 -12.22 -3.02
CA ASN A 184 -5.87 -12.00 -1.58
C ASN A 184 -5.80 -10.51 -1.25
N PHE A 185 -5.01 -9.74 -2.00
CA PHE A 185 -4.91 -8.31 -1.82
C PHE A 185 -6.26 -7.64 -2.09
N TYR A 186 -6.93 -7.96 -3.20
CA TYR A 186 -8.27 -7.46 -3.50
C TYR A 186 -9.28 -7.77 -2.39
N GLN A 187 -9.28 -9.01 -1.87
CA GLN A 187 -10.14 -9.39 -0.75
C GLN A 187 -9.88 -8.52 0.48
N ASN A 188 -8.60 -8.31 0.84
CA ASN A 188 -8.24 -7.46 1.98
C ASN A 188 -8.71 -6.02 1.78
N ILE A 189 -8.57 -5.45 0.58
CA ILE A 189 -9.08 -4.10 0.29
C ILE A 189 -10.62 -4.05 0.41
N CYS A 190 -11.32 -5.09 -0.03
CA CYS A 190 -12.79 -5.17 0.09
C CYS A 190 -13.29 -5.28 1.54
N MET A 191 -12.43 -5.67 2.49
CA MET A 191 -12.77 -5.68 3.91
C MET A 191 -12.70 -4.28 4.55
N ILE A 192 -12.09 -3.31 3.87
CA ILE A 192 -11.98 -1.93 4.36
C ILE A 192 -13.30 -1.20 4.11
N ASP A 193 -13.88 -0.66 5.18
CA ASP A 193 -15.00 0.26 5.10
C ASP A 193 -14.50 1.64 4.66
N PHE A 194 -14.53 1.89 3.36
CA PHE A 194 -14.07 3.16 2.80
C PHE A 194 -14.92 4.36 3.20
N GLU A 195 -16.21 4.17 3.48
CA GLU A 195 -17.09 5.27 3.92
C GLU A 195 -16.68 5.71 5.33
N ARG A 196 -16.47 4.74 6.22
CA ARG A 196 -15.95 5.02 7.56
C ARG A 196 -14.55 5.62 7.53
N LEU A 197 -13.65 5.08 6.69
CA LEU A 197 -12.30 5.64 6.55
C LEU A 197 -12.36 7.10 6.05
N GLU A 198 -13.19 7.40 5.07
CA GLU A 198 -13.41 8.75 4.55
C GLU A 198 -13.96 9.71 5.63
N ALA A 199 -14.92 9.26 6.44
CA ALA A 199 -15.45 10.04 7.56
C ALA A 199 -14.37 10.40 8.60
N THR A 200 -13.41 9.50 8.84
CA THR A 200 -12.28 9.76 9.75
C THR A 200 -11.24 10.74 9.18
N ILE A 201 -11.34 11.09 7.89
CA ILE A 201 -10.48 12.05 7.19
C ILE A 201 -11.16 13.41 7.06
N ASP A 202 -12.48 13.42 6.86
CA ASP A 202 -13.26 14.63 6.69
C ASP A 202 -13.26 15.51 7.95
N VAL A 203 -12.80 16.75 7.76
CA VAL A 203 -12.69 17.76 8.81
C VAL A 203 -14.06 18.14 9.34
N GLU A 204 -15.08 18.21 8.48
CA GLU A 204 -16.43 18.57 8.90
C GLU A 204 -17.07 17.47 9.75
N HIS A 205 -16.88 16.21 9.40
CA HIS A 205 -17.30 15.08 10.24
C HIS A 205 -16.61 15.10 11.60
N LEU A 206 -15.30 15.36 11.66
CA LEU A 206 -14.57 15.46 12.92
C LEU A 206 -15.08 16.62 13.80
N TYR A 207 -15.38 17.78 13.21
CA TYR A 207 -15.95 18.90 13.96
C TYR A 207 -17.36 18.60 14.46
N LYS A 208 -18.22 17.98 13.63
CA LYS A 208 -19.57 17.58 14.05
C LYS A 208 -19.51 16.56 15.18
N GLU A 209 -18.69 15.52 15.05
CA GLU A 209 -18.49 14.51 16.09
C GLU A 209 -17.96 15.14 17.39
N ALA A 210 -16.98 16.04 17.30
CA ALA A 210 -16.48 16.76 18.46
C ALA A 210 -17.58 17.61 19.12
N LEU A 211 -18.35 18.38 18.34
CA LEU A 211 -19.43 19.22 18.85
C LEU A 211 -20.60 18.41 19.45
N GLU A 212 -20.92 17.26 18.87
CA GLU A 212 -21.96 16.35 19.38
C GLU A 212 -21.51 15.61 20.66
N ASN A 213 -20.20 15.37 20.81
CA ASN A 213 -19.60 14.74 21.99
C ASN A 213 -19.22 15.72 23.11
N VAL A 214 -19.25 17.03 22.87
CA VAL A 214 -19.14 18.05 23.92
C VAL A 214 -20.40 17.99 24.78
N THR A 215 -20.29 17.31 25.92
CA THR A 215 -21.31 17.41 26.97
C THR A 215 -21.28 18.82 27.56
N THR A 216 -22.46 19.40 27.82
CA THR A 216 -22.66 20.71 28.46
C THR A 216 -21.90 20.91 29.78
N LYS A 217 -21.41 19.84 30.40
CA LYS A 217 -20.49 19.86 31.54
C LYS A 217 -19.10 20.42 31.23
N MET A 218 -18.54 20.16 30.05
CA MET A 218 -17.20 20.66 29.69
C MET A 218 -17.19 22.16 29.31
N MET A 219 -18.36 22.74 28.99
CA MET A 219 -18.51 24.17 28.72
C MET A 219 -18.82 25.01 29.97
N THR A 220 -19.01 24.39 31.15
CA THR A 220 -19.47 25.09 32.36
C THR A 220 -18.43 25.16 33.48
N GLU A 221 -17.21 24.64 33.30
CA GLU A 221 -16.18 24.61 34.35
C GLU A 221 -15.08 25.69 34.22
N THR A 222 -15.15 26.60 33.23
CA THR A 222 -14.15 27.67 33.06
C THR A 222 -14.51 29.03 33.66
N ASP A 223 -15.73 29.21 34.17
CA ASP A 223 -16.13 30.49 34.77
C ASP A 223 -16.57 30.28 36.23
N MET A 224 -15.94 31.05 37.12
CA MET A 224 -16.24 31.24 38.55
C MET A 224 -15.48 30.39 39.58
N ILE A 225 -14.16 30.51 39.60
CA ILE A 225 -13.44 30.61 40.88
C ILE A 225 -12.98 32.07 41.00
N GLU A 226 -13.81 32.90 41.64
CA GLU A 226 -13.35 34.15 42.22
C GLU A 226 -12.47 33.78 43.44
N ASP A 227 -11.20 33.48 43.20
CA ASP A 227 -10.20 33.50 44.27
C ASP A 227 -9.77 34.96 44.43
N GLU A 228 -10.27 35.59 45.50
CA GLU A 228 -9.74 36.83 46.06
C GLU A 228 -8.26 36.64 46.40
N ASN A 229 -7.36 36.89 45.44
CA ASN A 229 -5.98 37.23 45.75
C ASN A 229 -5.33 37.99 44.57
N ASP A 230 -5.73 39.26 44.45
CA ASP A 230 -4.98 40.26 43.69
C ASP A 230 -3.65 40.55 44.39
N ASP A 231 -2.62 39.77 44.09
CA ASP A 231 -1.23 40.25 44.10
C ASP A 231 -0.33 39.22 43.40
N TYR A 232 0.66 39.70 42.65
CA TYR A 232 1.61 38.95 41.80
C TYR A 232 1.25 38.76 40.33
N ALA A 233 0.91 39.86 39.65
CA ALA A 233 0.99 39.95 38.19
C ALA A 233 1.90 41.11 37.74
N MET A 234 3.15 41.16 38.20
CA MET A 234 4.22 41.94 37.58
C MET A 234 5.56 41.48 38.16
N ASP A 235 6.31 40.64 37.44
CA ASP A 235 7.78 40.62 37.47
C ASP A 235 8.30 39.58 36.46
N CYS A 236 8.23 39.93 35.18
CA CYS A 236 9.00 39.26 34.11
C CYS A 236 9.59 40.30 33.16
N TYR A 237 10.49 41.13 33.69
CA TYR A 237 11.53 41.80 32.91
C TYR A 237 12.81 41.84 33.75
N PHE A 238 13.69 40.85 33.59
CA PHE A 238 15.16 40.98 33.54
C PHE A 238 15.76 39.75 32.87
#